data_AF-A0A2E2MDP3-F1
#
_entry.id   AF-A0A2E2MDP3-F1
#
_cell.length_a   1.000
_cell.length_b   1.000
_cell.length_c   1.000
_cell.angle_alpha   90.00
_cell.angle_beta   90.00
_cell.angle_gamma   90.00
#
_symmetry.space_group_name_H-M   'P 1'
#
loop_
_entity.id
_entity.type
_entity.pdbx_description
1 polymer ?
#
loop_
_entity_poly.entity_id
_entity_poly.type
_entity_poly.pdbx_seq_one_letter_code
_entity_poly.pdbx_strand_id
1 'polypeptide(L)'
;MGSIGDLLIRFIAIGFGYLLACLGAGIAYVFLSGLIRPEDFGRVPGTEITFTLIVGVIGVSSVFGRAALLPALLAIGVLEVTRRRDWLYFGIGGMVIGAATGAVAMTSSAGDAIAWPLAVAAVAGAVGGSLYWLITGRSSGSWLPSERRRRAEEWLARHNPKPPETPTTGASGQGSSEKTGIEPPPLK
;
A
#
# COMPACT_ATOMS: atom_id res chain seq x y z
N MET A 1 2.35 -24.79 7.37
CA MET A 1 1.03 -24.74 6.72
C MET A 1 0.54 -23.31 6.82
N GLY A 2 0.73 -22.50 5.77
CA GLY A 2 0.34 -21.08 5.78
C GLY A 2 -1.18 -21.01 5.87
N SER A 3 -1.67 -20.66 7.05
CA SER A 3 -3.06 -20.90 7.41
C SER A 3 -3.95 -19.98 6.58
N ILE A 4 -5.10 -20.48 6.15
CA ILE A 4 -6.17 -19.72 5.51
C ILE A 4 -6.43 -18.36 6.20
N GLY A 5 -6.17 -18.25 7.51
CA GLY A 5 -6.25 -17.02 8.28
C GLY A 5 -5.34 -15.89 7.78
N ASP A 6 -4.11 -16.20 7.35
CA ASP A 6 -3.18 -15.19 6.83
C ASP A 6 -3.67 -14.60 5.51
N LEU A 7 -4.29 -15.46 4.68
CA LEU A 7 -4.90 -15.06 3.42
C LEU A 7 -6.14 -14.19 3.66
N LEU A 8 -6.97 -14.55 4.64
CA LEU A 8 -8.16 -13.79 5.02
C LEU A 8 -7.81 -12.41 5.58
N ILE A 9 -6.85 -12.34 6.51
CA ILE A 9 -6.38 -11.07 7.08
C ILE A 9 -5.85 -10.17 5.97
N ARG A 10 -5.11 -10.73 5.02
CA ARG A 10 -4.58 -9.97 3.88
C ARG A 10 -5.69 -9.53 2.93
N PHE A 11 -6.67 -10.37 2.64
CA PHE A 11 -7.83 -10.00 1.84
C PHE A 11 -8.60 -8.84 2.48
N ILE A 12 -8.85 -8.91 3.80
CA ILE A 12 -9.48 -7.84 4.56
C ILE A 12 -8.63 -6.56 4.52
N ALA A 13 -7.30 -6.67 4.70
CA ALA A 13 -6.39 -5.54 4.66
C ALA A 13 -6.36 -4.86 3.27
N ILE A 14 -6.40 -5.65 2.19
CA ILE A 14 -6.49 -5.15 0.81
C ILE A 14 -7.82 -4.42 0.60
N GLY A 15 -8.94 -5.02 1.01
CA GLY A 15 -10.26 -4.40 0.91
C GLY A 15 -10.32 -3.08 1.70
N PHE A 16 -9.85 -3.08 2.95
CA PHE A 16 -9.82 -1.88 3.78
C PHE A 16 -8.88 -0.81 3.22
N GLY A 17 -7.69 -1.21 2.76
CA GLY A 17 -6.73 -0.31 2.12
C GLY A 17 -7.31 0.33 0.86
N TYR A 18 -8.07 -0.43 0.06
CA TYR A 18 -8.75 0.07 -1.13
C TYR A 18 -9.82 1.11 -0.78
N LEU A 19 -10.64 0.85 0.24
CA LEU A 19 -11.66 1.81 0.68
C LEU A 19 -11.03 3.13 1.14
N LEU A 20 -9.96 3.06 1.93
CA LEU A 20 -9.26 4.26 2.41
C LEU A 20 -8.54 5.00 1.28
N ALA A 21 -8.04 4.28 0.27
CA ALA A 21 -7.48 4.88 -0.93
C ALA A 21 -8.52 5.67 -1.72
N CYS A 22 -9.71 5.09 -1.92
CA CYS A 22 -10.81 5.76 -2.61
C CYS A 22 -11.31 6.97 -1.82
N LEU A 23 -11.42 6.85 -0.49
CA LEU A 23 -11.80 7.95 0.39
C LEU A 23 -10.77 9.09 0.31
N GLY A 24 -9.48 8.77 0.39
CA GLY A 24 -8.42 9.76 0.28
C GLY A 24 -8.36 10.44 -1.08
N ALA A 25 -8.55 9.69 -2.16
CA ALA A 25 -8.67 10.25 -3.51
C ALA A 25 -9.88 11.18 -3.62
N GLY A 26 -11.04 10.79 -3.09
CA GLY A 26 -12.24 11.62 -3.10
C GLY A 26 -12.07 12.91 -2.31
N ILE A 27 -11.50 12.85 -1.10
CA ILE A 27 -11.16 14.04 -0.30
C ILE A 27 -10.22 14.95 -1.10
N ALA A 28 -9.11 14.41 -1.60
CA ALA A 28 -8.13 15.17 -2.36
C ALA A 28 -8.75 15.84 -3.58
N TYR A 29 -9.59 15.11 -4.34
CA TYR A 29 -10.28 15.63 -5.51
C TYR A 29 -11.22 16.79 -5.16
N VAL A 30 -12.04 16.66 -4.11
CA VAL A 30 -13.00 17.70 -3.70
C VAL A 30 -12.28 19.02 -3.38
N PHE A 31 -11.12 18.95 -2.71
CA PHE A 31 -10.33 20.15 -2.42
C PHE A 31 -9.58 20.68 -3.65
N LEU A 32 -8.94 19.83 -4.46
CA LEU A 32 -8.15 20.28 -5.62
C LEU A 32 -9.01 20.83 -6.76
N SER A 33 -10.20 20.28 -6.96
CA SER A 33 -11.13 20.75 -8.00
C SER A 33 -11.76 22.10 -7.64
N GLY A 34 -11.63 22.56 -6.40
CA GLY A 34 -12.29 23.75 -5.90
C GLY A 34 -13.79 23.55 -5.67
N LEU A 35 -14.28 22.30 -5.57
CA LEU A 35 -15.67 21.99 -5.20
C LEU A 35 -16.02 22.56 -3.83
N ILE A 36 -15.05 22.58 -2.90
CA ILE A 36 -15.18 23.20 -1.59
C ILE A 36 -13.95 24.08 -1.38
N ARG A 37 -14.16 25.38 -1.13
CA ARG A 37 -13.07 26.31 -0.89
C ARG A 37 -12.91 26.60 0.61
N PRO A 38 -11.67 26.79 1.08
CA PRO A 38 -11.40 27.25 2.45
C PRO A 38 -12.17 28.53 2.81
N GLU A 39 -12.38 29.42 1.83
CA GLU A 39 -13.09 30.69 2.02
C GLU A 39 -14.60 30.55 2.29
N ASP A 40 -15.19 29.39 2.01
CA ASP A 40 -16.60 29.14 2.28
C ASP A 40 -16.84 28.82 3.76
N PHE A 41 -15.80 28.35 4.47
CA PHE A 41 -15.85 28.13 5.91
C PHE A 41 -15.99 29.47 6.65
N GLY A 42 -17.21 29.78 7.10
CA GLY A 42 -17.55 31.02 7.82
C GLY A 42 -18.43 31.99 7.03
N ARG A 43 -18.67 31.76 5.73
CA ARG A 43 -19.55 32.60 4.89
C ARG A 43 -20.91 32.00 4.64
N VAL A 44 -21.00 30.67 4.60
CA VAL A 44 -22.24 29.89 4.41
C VAL A 44 -22.64 29.25 5.74
N PRO A 45 -23.94 28.97 5.99
CA PRO A 45 -24.38 28.29 7.22
C PRO A 45 -23.64 26.96 7.39
N GLY A 46 -23.12 26.72 8.60
CA GLY A 46 -22.27 25.55 8.86
C GLY A 46 -22.93 24.20 8.54
N THR A 47 -24.26 24.12 8.63
CA THR A 47 -25.04 22.92 8.28
C THR A 47 -24.98 22.59 6.78
N GLU A 48 -25.04 23.59 5.90
CA GLU A 48 -25.03 23.43 4.45
C GLU A 48 -23.65 23.00 3.93
N ILE A 49 -22.59 23.62 4.47
CA ILE A 49 -21.20 23.24 4.18
C ILE A 49 -20.93 21.81 4.64
N THR A 50 -21.35 21.46 5.86
CA THR A 50 -21.15 20.11 6.43
C THR A 50 -21.84 19.05 5.58
N PHE A 51 -23.08 19.31 5.16
CA PHE A 51 -23.83 18.39 4.31
C PHE A 51 -23.18 18.21 2.93
N THR A 52 -22.78 19.33 2.30
CA THR A 52 -22.08 19.32 1.01
C THR A 52 -20.75 18.60 1.09
N LEU A 53 -20.02 18.77 2.19
CA LEU A 53 -18.74 18.11 2.43
C LEU A 53 -18.91 16.60 2.58
N ILE A 54 -19.84 16.15 3.42
CA ILE A 54 -20.07 14.72 3.64
C ILE A 54 -20.57 14.06 2.35
N VAL A 55 -21.61 14.61 1.72
CA VAL A 55 -22.21 14.03 0.52
C VAL A 55 -21.27 14.13 -0.67
N GLY A 56 -20.56 15.24 -0.84
CA GLY A 56 -19.59 15.45 -1.92
C GLY A 56 -18.40 14.50 -1.80
N VAL A 57 -17.80 14.40 -0.61
CA VAL A 57 -16.68 13.48 -0.37
C VAL A 57 -17.12 12.03 -0.58
N ILE A 58 -18.25 11.60 0.00
CA ILE A 58 -18.73 10.23 -0.14
C ILE A 58 -19.09 9.94 -1.61
N GLY A 59 -19.76 10.87 -2.29
CA GLY A 59 -20.16 10.74 -3.68
C GLY A 59 -18.95 10.58 -4.62
N VAL A 60 -17.99 11.49 -4.52
CA VAL A 60 -16.76 11.43 -5.34
C VAL A 60 -15.94 10.18 -5.02
N SER A 61 -15.81 9.84 -3.72
CA SER A 61 -15.10 8.62 -3.30
C SER A 61 -15.76 7.36 -3.87
N SER A 62 -17.09 7.33 -3.94
CA SER A 62 -17.85 6.21 -4.52
C SER A 62 -17.62 6.09 -6.04
N VAL A 63 -17.51 7.22 -6.76
CA VAL A 63 -17.16 7.23 -8.18
C VAL A 63 -15.78 6.62 -8.42
N PHE A 64 -14.77 7.04 -7.64
CA PHE A 64 -13.45 6.41 -7.67
C PHE A 64 -13.52 4.93 -7.29
N GLY A 65 -14.29 4.57 -6.25
CA GLY A 65 -14.47 3.20 -5.80
C GLY A 65 -15.09 2.27 -6.85
N ARG A 66 -15.98 2.78 -7.71
CA ARG A 66 -16.56 2.00 -8.81
C ARG A 66 -15.60 1.91 -10.00
N ALA A 67 -15.00 3.02 -10.39
CA ALA A 67 -14.23 3.11 -11.62
C ALA A 67 -12.79 2.58 -11.48
N ALA A 68 -12.19 2.73 -10.30
CA ALA A 68 -10.84 2.24 -10.02
C ALA A 68 -10.80 0.77 -9.61
N LEU A 69 -11.95 0.10 -9.45
CA LEU A 69 -12.02 -1.29 -8.94
C LEU A 69 -11.25 -2.27 -9.83
N LEU A 70 -11.58 -2.29 -11.13
CA LEU A 70 -10.91 -3.14 -12.12
C LEU A 70 -9.40 -2.87 -12.23
N PRO A 71 -8.94 -1.62 -12.44
CA PRO A 71 -7.51 -1.35 -12.52
C PRO A 71 -6.78 -1.60 -11.20
N ALA A 72 -7.43 -1.37 -10.05
CA ALA A 72 -6.83 -1.69 -8.74
C ALA A 72 -6.65 -3.19 -8.56
N LEU A 73 -7.63 -4.02 -8.95
CA LEU A 73 -7.49 -5.49 -8.89
C LEU A 73 -6.34 -6.00 -9.76
N LEU A 74 -6.18 -5.44 -10.97
CA LEU A 74 -5.03 -5.75 -11.83
C LEU A 74 -3.70 -5.34 -11.17
N ALA A 75 -3.63 -4.12 -10.62
CA ALA A 75 -2.43 -3.64 -9.94
C ALA A 75 -2.08 -4.51 -8.73
N ILE A 76 -3.06 -4.91 -7.93
CA ILE A 76 -2.88 -5.81 -6.79
C ILE A 76 -2.30 -7.16 -7.25
N GLY A 77 -2.84 -7.72 -8.34
CA GLY A 77 -2.30 -8.95 -8.95
C GLY A 77 -0.83 -8.80 -9.36
N VAL A 78 -0.48 -7.69 -10.02
CA VAL A 78 0.91 -7.40 -10.42
C VAL A 78 1.83 -7.23 -9.20
N LEU A 79 1.34 -6.60 -8.14
CA LEU A 79 2.08 -6.36 -6.90
C LEU A 79 2.34 -7.64 -6.10
N GLU A 80 1.39 -8.58 -6.11
CA GLU A 80 1.56 -9.91 -5.55
C GLU A 80 2.76 -10.63 -6.20
N VAL A 81 2.96 -10.42 -7.51
CA VAL A 81 4.04 -11.04 -8.29
C VAL A 81 5.38 -10.29 -8.13
N THR A 82 5.37 -8.96 -8.03
CA THR A 82 6.59 -8.15 -8.16
C THR A 82 7.35 -7.89 -6.85
N ARG A 83 6.78 -8.15 -5.67
CA ARG A 83 7.47 -8.02 -4.36
C ARG A 83 8.14 -6.64 -4.13
N ARG A 84 7.71 -5.60 -4.84
CA ARG A 84 8.26 -4.23 -4.76
C ARG A 84 7.62 -3.50 -3.57
N ARG A 85 8.45 -2.85 -2.75
CA ARG A 85 8.03 -2.15 -1.52
C ARG A 85 7.99 -0.63 -1.64
N ASP A 86 8.40 -0.08 -2.77
CA ASP A 86 8.61 1.36 -2.86
C ASP A 86 7.27 2.09 -3.00
N TRP A 87 6.99 2.98 -2.04
CA TRP A 87 5.81 3.85 -2.01
C TRP A 87 5.58 4.60 -3.34
N LEU A 88 6.66 4.98 -4.01
CA LEU A 88 6.65 5.67 -5.31
C LEU A 88 5.93 4.87 -6.41
N TYR A 89 6.06 3.54 -6.44
CA TYR A 89 5.34 2.73 -7.42
C TYR A 89 3.83 2.80 -7.22
N PHE A 90 3.38 2.85 -5.96
CA PHE A 90 1.96 2.95 -5.64
C PHE A 90 1.42 4.35 -5.87
N GLY A 91 2.22 5.40 -5.60
CA GLY A 91 1.88 6.78 -5.95
C GLY A 91 1.73 6.98 -7.45
N ILE A 92 2.70 6.51 -8.25
CA ILE A 92 2.65 6.61 -9.72
C ILE A 92 1.53 5.74 -10.30
N GLY A 93 1.36 4.51 -9.80
CA GLY A 93 0.27 3.63 -10.22
C GLY A 93 -1.10 4.27 -9.93
N GLY A 94 -1.28 4.82 -8.73
CA GLY A 94 -2.48 5.58 -8.38
C GLY A 94 -2.70 6.79 -9.29
N MET A 95 -1.64 7.50 -9.66
CA MET A 95 -1.70 8.64 -10.58
C MET A 95 -2.21 8.24 -11.96
N VAL A 96 -1.68 7.15 -12.53
CA VAL A 96 -2.11 6.61 -13.82
C VAL A 96 -3.57 6.15 -13.77
N ILE A 97 -3.96 5.45 -12.71
CA ILE A 97 -5.34 4.98 -12.53
C ILE A 97 -6.31 6.16 -12.38
N GLY A 98 -5.92 7.18 -11.60
CA GLY A 98 -6.69 8.41 -11.42
C GLY A 98 -6.87 9.17 -12.73
N ALA A 99 -5.79 9.34 -13.50
CA ALA A 99 -5.84 9.96 -14.82
C ALA A 99 -6.72 9.16 -15.80
N ALA A 100 -6.55 7.84 -15.88
CA ALA A 100 -7.35 6.98 -16.74
C ALA A 100 -8.84 7.03 -16.38
N THR A 101 -9.16 6.98 -15.09
CA THR A 101 -10.53 7.07 -14.58
C THR A 101 -11.14 8.44 -14.90
N GLY A 102 -10.39 9.52 -14.67
CA GLY A 102 -10.81 10.88 -15.00
C GLY A 102 -11.06 11.05 -16.50
N ALA A 103 -10.16 10.53 -17.34
CA ALA A 103 -10.31 10.55 -18.79
C ALA A 103 -11.59 9.83 -19.24
N VAL A 104 -11.87 8.63 -18.71
CA VAL A 104 -13.09 7.88 -19.01
C VAL A 104 -14.35 8.68 -18.64
N ALA A 105 -14.36 9.30 -17.47
CA ALA A 105 -15.49 10.13 -17.02
C ALA A 105 -15.70 11.38 -17.89
N MET A 106 -14.64 11.86 -18.56
CA MET A 106 -14.66 13.07 -19.39
C MET A 106 -14.82 12.76 -20.89
N THR A 107 -14.96 11.49 -21.29
CA THR A 107 -15.14 11.11 -22.71
C THR A 107 -16.39 11.71 -23.35
N SER A 108 -17.40 12.04 -22.55
CA SER A 108 -18.64 12.71 -22.99
C SER A 108 -18.55 14.24 -23.00
N SER A 109 -17.46 14.81 -22.49
CA SER A 109 -17.28 16.28 -22.35
C SER A 109 -16.51 16.82 -23.55
N ALA A 110 -17.21 17.38 -24.53
CA ALA A 110 -16.59 18.05 -25.67
C ALA A 110 -16.11 19.46 -25.27
N GLY A 111 -14.79 19.66 -25.12
CA GLY A 111 -14.21 21.00 -24.96
C GLY A 111 -12.73 21.02 -24.53
N ASP A 112 -12.03 22.11 -24.84
CA ASP A 112 -10.59 22.36 -24.59
C ASP A 112 -10.16 22.40 -23.10
N ALA A 113 -11.08 22.18 -22.15
CA ALA A 113 -10.84 22.35 -20.72
C ALA A 113 -10.62 21.04 -19.94
N ILE A 114 -10.21 19.94 -20.60
CA ILE A 114 -10.07 18.61 -19.97
C ILE A 114 -8.76 18.50 -19.16
N ALA A 115 -7.72 19.28 -19.52
CA ALA A 115 -6.39 19.14 -18.93
C ALA A 115 -6.36 19.37 -17.42
N TRP A 116 -7.07 20.39 -16.93
CA TRP A 116 -7.11 20.73 -15.50
C TRP A 116 -7.84 19.67 -14.66
N PRO A 117 -9.09 19.29 -14.97
CA PRO A 117 -9.79 18.21 -14.28
C PRO A 117 -9.03 16.87 -14.33
N LEU A 118 -8.36 16.57 -15.45
CA LEU A 118 -7.56 15.36 -15.60
C LEU A 118 -6.33 15.38 -14.67
N ALA A 119 -5.62 16.52 -14.58
CA ALA A 119 -4.51 16.70 -13.66
C ALA A 119 -4.97 16.55 -12.20
N VAL A 120 -6.12 17.11 -11.85
CA VAL A 120 -6.73 16.95 -10.52
C VAL A 120 -7.04 15.49 -10.21
N ALA A 121 -7.63 14.75 -11.15
CA ALA A 121 -7.91 13.32 -11.00
C ALA A 121 -6.62 12.49 -10.85
N ALA A 122 -5.57 12.83 -11.58
CA ALA A 122 -4.27 12.19 -11.49
C ALA A 122 -3.63 12.40 -10.11
N VAL A 123 -3.59 13.64 -9.61
CA VAL A 123 -3.03 13.95 -8.28
C VAL A 123 -3.86 13.29 -7.17
N ALA A 124 -5.19 13.33 -7.26
CA ALA A 124 -6.08 12.63 -6.34
C ALA A 124 -5.82 11.12 -6.33
N GLY A 125 -5.63 10.51 -7.51
CA GLY A 125 -5.23 9.12 -7.64
C GLY A 125 -3.87 8.81 -6.99
N ALA A 126 -2.89 9.69 -7.12
CA ALA A 126 -1.58 9.53 -6.48
C ALA A 126 -1.69 9.55 -4.93
N VAL A 127 -2.54 10.40 -4.37
CA VAL A 127 -2.84 10.44 -2.93
C VAL A 127 -3.52 9.14 -2.48
N GLY A 128 -4.52 8.67 -3.24
CA GLY A 128 -5.17 7.38 -2.97
C GLY A 128 -4.19 6.20 -2.99
N GLY A 129 -3.33 6.12 -4.02
CA GLY A 129 -2.29 5.10 -4.12
C GLY A 129 -1.27 5.14 -2.98
N SER A 130 -0.94 6.35 -2.50
CA SER A 130 -0.09 6.55 -1.32
C SER A 130 -0.72 6.03 -0.03
N LEU A 131 -2.01 6.32 0.18
CA LEU A 131 -2.77 5.82 1.34
C LEU A 131 -2.93 4.30 1.31
N TYR A 132 -3.20 3.73 0.13
CA TYR A 132 -3.22 2.29 -0.05
C TYR A 132 -1.90 1.65 0.41
N TRP A 133 -0.77 2.22 0.01
CA TRP A 133 0.56 1.75 0.43
C TRP A 133 0.78 1.88 1.94
N LEU A 134 0.33 2.96 2.57
CA LEU A 134 0.50 3.13 4.02
C LEU A 134 -0.20 2.03 4.83
N ILE A 135 -1.31 1.51 4.32
CA ILE A 135 -2.14 0.51 4.99
C ILE A 135 -1.67 -0.91 4.65
N THR A 136 -1.40 -1.18 3.37
CA THR A 136 -1.11 -2.54 2.88
C THR A 136 0.38 -2.79 2.63
N GLY A 137 1.11 -1.75 2.24
CA GLY A 137 2.53 -1.76 1.82
C GLY A 137 3.52 -2.06 2.94
N ARG A 138 3.23 -1.62 4.17
CA ARG A 138 4.13 -1.82 5.33
C ARG A 138 4.26 -3.28 5.76
N SER A 139 3.30 -4.14 5.40
CA SER A 139 3.29 -5.58 5.72
C SER A 139 3.52 -6.47 4.48
N SER A 140 3.72 -5.88 3.30
CA SER A 140 3.85 -6.64 2.05
C SER A 140 5.14 -7.48 2.03
N GLY A 141 4.97 -8.81 1.99
CA GLY A 141 6.05 -9.78 1.84
C GLY A 141 6.67 -10.32 3.14
N SER A 142 6.16 -9.94 4.32
CA SER A 142 6.54 -10.57 5.60
C SER A 142 6.19 -12.06 5.65
N TRP A 143 5.21 -12.47 4.84
CA TRP A 143 4.71 -13.84 4.70
C TRP A 143 5.50 -14.70 3.72
N LEU A 144 6.38 -14.13 2.88
CA LEU A 144 7.11 -14.96 1.91
C LEU A 144 8.11 -15.88 2.65
N PRO A 145 8.15 -17.19 2.33
CA PRO A 145 9.07 -18.14 2.96
C PRO A 145 10.54 -17.70 2.93
N SER A 146 10.95 -16.99 1.88
CA SER A 146 12.31 -16.46 1.73
C SER A 146 12.64 -15.32 2.71
N GLU A 147 11.67 -14.48 3.09
CA GLU A 147 11.91 -13.45 4.10
C GLU A 147 12.01 -14.07 5.50
N ARG A 148 11.18 -15.09 5.79
CA ARG A 148 11.27 -15.89 7.01
C ARG A 148 12.60 -16.63 7.12
N ARG A 149 13.05 -17.25 6.02
CA ARG A 149 14.36 -17.93 5.95
C ARG A 149 15.50 -16.95 6.17
N ARG A 150 15.49 -15.78 5.52
CA ARG A 150 16.51 -14.74 5.73
C ARG A 150 16.54 -14.23 7.18
N ARG A 151 15.37 -14.00 7.80
CA ARG A 151 15.30 -13.55 9.21
C ARG A 151 15.83 -14.62 10.17
N ALA A 152 15.58 -15.90 9.87
CA ALA A 152 16.13 -17.03 10.60
C ALA A 152 17.66 -17.14 10.40
N GLU A 153 18.15 -16.98 9.18
CA GLU A 153 19.59 -16.93 8.86
C GLU A 153 20.30 -15.77 9.59
N GLU A 154 19.71 -14.57 9.62
CA GLU A 154 20.25 -13.44 10.38
C GLU A 154 20.20 -13.66 11.90
N TRP A 155 19.16 -14.32 12.40
CA TRP A 155 19.08 -14.67 13.82
C TRP A 155 20.17 -15.69 14.18
N LEU A 156 20.37 -16.71 13.35
CA LEU A 156 21.44 -17.69 13.48
C LEU A 156 22.82 -17.02 13.40
N ALA A 157 23.04 -16.09 12.47
CA ALA A 157 24.30 -15.37 12.35
C ALA A 157 24.61 -14.49 13.58
N ARG A 158 23.58 -13.91 14.21
CA ARG A 158 23.73 -13.12 15.45
C ARG A 158 24.00 -13.97 16.69
N HIS A 159 23.40 -15.16 16.78
CA HIS A 159 23.44 -15.99 17.99
C HIS A 159 24.45 -17.14 17.90
N ASN A 160 24.96 -17.43 16.71
CA ASN A 160 26.06 -18.36 16.50
C ASN A 160 27.21 -17.65 15.78
N PRO A 161 27.91 -16.71 16.46
CA PRO A 161 29.09 -16.09 15.88
C PRO A 161 30.11 -17.20 15.57
N LYS A 162 30.49 -17.30 14.31
CA LYS A 162 31.58 -18.21 13.87
C LYS A 162 32.80 -17.87 14.74
N PRO A 163 33.41 -18.82 15.48
CA PRO A 163 34.63 -18.52 16.20
C PRO A 163 35.67 -18.02 15.20
N PRO A 164 36.50 -17.02 15.56
CA PRO A 164 37.52 -16.51 14.66
C PRO A 164 38.33 -17.69 14.13
N GLU A 165 38.46 -17.81 12.80
CA GLU A 165 39.30 -18.82 12.18
C GLU A 165 40.73 -18.58 12.68
N THR A 166 41.12 -19.29 13.73
CA THR A 166 42.49 -19.38 14.18
C THR A 166 43.27 -19.98 13.01
N PRO A 167 44.32 -19.31 12.51
CA PRO A 167 45.15 -19.89 11.47
C PRO A 167 45.70 -21.21 12.01
N THR A 168 45.28 -22.31 11.39
CA THR A 168 45.62 -23.67 11.80
C THR A 168 47.11 -23.92 11.60
N THR A 169 47.91 -23.69 12.65
CA THR A 169 49.14 -24.45 12.86
C THR A 169 48.73 -25.71 13.62
N GLY A 170 48.89 -26.85 12.95
CA GLY A 170 48.24 -28.11 13.32
C GLY A 170 48.56 -28.62 14.73
N ALA A 171 47.58 -29.28 15.33
CA ALA A 171 47.78 -30.40 16.25
C ALA A 171 46.46 -31.15 16.43
N SER A 172 46.55 -32.47 16.29
CA SER A 172 45.54 -33.48 16.59
C SER A 172 44.98 -33.36 18.02
N GLY A 173 43.66 -33.47 18.18
CA GLY A 173 43.04 -33.65 19.50
C GLY A 173 41.53 -33.84 19.44
N GLN A 174 41.08 -35.03 19.81
CA GLN A 174 39.68 -35.41 20.02
C GLN A 174 38.99 -34.48 21.04
N GLY A 175 37.73 -34.11 20.78
CA GLY A 175 36.91 -33.38 21.75
C GLY A 175 35.42 -33.37 21.38
N SER A 176 34.65 -34.16 22.11
CA SER A 176 33.18 -34.19 22.28
C SER A 176 32.36 -33.12 21.53
N SER A 177 31.57 -33.56 20.53
CA SER A 177 30.54 -32.75 19.89
C SER A 177 29.29 -32.71 20.78
N GLU A 178 29.28 -31.81 21.75
CA GLU A 178 28.07 -31.44 22.49
C GLU A 178 27.17 -30.61 21.56
N LYS A 179 26.16 -31.26 20.98
CA LYS A 179 25.09 -30.59 20.24
C LYS A 179 24.25 -29.77 21.23
N THR A 180 24.68 -28.55 21.53
CA THR A 180 23.80 -27.50 22.06
C THR A 180 22.83 -27.10 20.93
N GLY A 181 21.76 -27.86 20.82
CA GLY A 181 20.64 -27.57 19.93
C GLY A 181 19.93 -26.31 20.41
N ILE A 182 20.41 -25.15 19.97
CA ILE A 182 19.66 -23.90 20.08
C ILE A 182 18.54 -23.99 19.04
N GLU A 183 17.40 -24.55 19.46
CA GLU A 183 16.21 -24.61 18.62
C GLU A 183 15.73 -23.18 18.36
N PRO A 184 15.55 -22.76 17.09
CA PRO A 184 15.04 -21.44 16.79
C PRO A 184 13.61 -21.30 17.35
N PRO A 185 13.23 -20.09 17.81
CA PRO A 185 11.91 -19.88 18.38
C PRO A 185 10.81 -20.25 17.37
N PRO A 186 9.69 -20.84 17.82
CA PRO A 186 8.60 -21.22 16.93
C PRO A 186 8.12 -19.99 16.18
N LEU A 187 8.23 -20.07 14.84
CA LEU A 187 7.78 -19.03 13.92
C LEU A 187 6.25 -19.01 13.95
N LYS A 188 5.68 -18.07 14.72
CA LYS A 188 4.24 -17.75 14.73
C LYS A 188 3.79 -17.16 13.40
#